data_AF-A0A943RNK8-F1
#
_entry.id   AF-A0A943RNK8-F1
#
_cell.length_a   1.000
_cell.length_b   1.000
_cell.length_c   1.000
_cell.angle_alpha   90.00
_cell.angle_beta   90.00
_cell.angle_gamma   90.00
#
_symmetry.space_group_name_H-M   'P 1'
#
loop_
_entity.id
_entity.type
_entity.pdbx_description
1 polymer ?
#
loop_
_entity_poly.entity_id
_entity_poly.type
_entity_poly.pdbx_seq_one_letter_code
_entity_poly.pdbx_strand_id
1 'polypeptide(L)'
;MDALKTIATIRSDFTTKFGIPRQSGLAAAQLSTIVFESEYRDENALRGLDGYSYIWLIWGFSEVKAERWSPMVKPPRLGGNKRMGVFATRSPYRPNPIGLSSVKLEGIEKRPNLGTVLIVSGADLMDGTPIYDIKPYLSFTDSHPDAKNGFAGERLSYALKVEIPDELMAMIPQSKRDALTESLSQDPRPAYLTEP
;
A
#
# COMPACT_ATOMS: atom_id res chain seq x y z
N MET A 1 4.84 -0.62 27.18
CA MET A 1 3.98 -1.09 26.08
C MET A 1 4.76 -2.16 25.36
N ASP A 2 4.16 -3.32 25.17
CA ASP A 2 4.79 -4.39 24.40
C ASP A 2 4.88 -3.98 22.92
N ALA A 3 5.91 -4.47 22.22
CA ALA A 3 6.03 -4.26 20.79
C ALA A 3 4.85 -4.90 20.05
N LEU A 4 4.39 -4.27 18.96
CA LEU A 4 3.37 -4.88 18.10
C LEU A 4 3.91 -6.19 17.52
N LYS A 5 3.10 -7.25 17.58
CA LYS A 5 3.44 -8.54 16.99
C LYS A 5 3.18 -8.51 15.49
N THR A 6 4.16 -8.95 14.69
CA THR A 6 3.97 -9.21 13.26
C THR A 6 3.13 -10.48 13.12
N ILE A 7 1.94 -10.36 12.51
CA ILE A 7 1.05 -11.50 12.26
C ILE A 7 1.23 -12.08 10.85
N ALA A 8 1.70 -11.25 9.93
CA ALA A 8 1.92 -11.63 8.54
C ALA A 8 2.93 -10.70 7.90
N THR A 9 3.43 -11.11 6.74
CA THR A 9 4.30 -10.33 5.87
C THR A 9 3.70 -10.28 4.47
N ILE A 10 3.73 -9.11 3.83
CA ILE A 10 3.29 -9.00 2.43
C ILE A 10 4.40 -9.39 1.45
N ARG A 11 4.03 -10.09 0.38
CA ARG A 11 4.87 -10.40 -0.77
C ARG A 11 4.36 -9.66 -2.00
N SER A 12 5.22 -8.86 -2.63
CA SER A 12 4.86 -8.01 -3.77
C SER A 12 6.03 -7.83 -4.74
N ASP A 13 5.76 -7.23 -5.91
CA ASP A 13 6.81 -6.89 -6.87
C ASP A 13 7.62 -5.64 -6.48
N PHE A 14 7.22 -4.93 -5.41
CA PHE A 14 7.91 -3.73 -4.95
C PHE A 14 9.01 -4.05 -3.93
N THR A 15 10.18 -4.41 -4.42
CA THR A 15 11.35 -4.73 -3.56
C THR A 15 12.05 -3.50 -2.96
N THR A 16 11.70 -2.30 -3.43
CA THR A 16 12.21 -1.03 -2.90
C THR A 16 11.08 -0.01 -2.79
N LYS A 17 11.34 1.12 -2.12
CA LYS A 17 10.38 2.24 -2.02
C LYS A 17 10.06 2.91 -3.37
N PHE A 18 10.92 2.73 -4.38
CA PHE A 18 10.72 3.33 -5.68
C PHE A 18 9.63 2.59 -6.45
N GLY A 19 8.68 3.32 -7.03
CA GLY A 19 7.56 2.74 -7.78
C GLY A 19 6.36 2.29 -6.94
N ILE A 20 6.49 2.22 -5.61
CA ILE A 20 5.35 1.92 -4.73
C ILE A 20 4.28 3.03 -4.91
N PRO A 21 3.00 2.68 -5.12
CA PRO A 21 1.92 3.63 -5.13
C PRO A 21 1.91 4.45 -3.85
N ARG A 22 1.63 5.75 -3.95
CA ARG A 22 1.67 6.64 -2.78
C ARG A 22 0.54 6.38 -1.79
N GLN A 23 -0.51 5.69 -2.23
CA GLN A 23 -1.71 5.31 -1.48
C GLN A 23 -2.28 4.02 -2.08
N SER A 24 -2.86 3.17 -1.24
CA SER A 24 -3.62 1.98 -1.67
C SER A 24 -4.72 2.32 -2.65
N GLY A 25 -5.01 1.38 -3.56
CA GLY A 25 -6.01 1.50 -4.61
C GLY A 25 -5.58 2.29 -5.85
N LEU A 26 -4.44 3.00 -5.82
CA LEU A 26 -3.96 3.76 -7.00
C LEU A 26 -3.33 2.87 -8.09
N ALA A 27 -2.82 1.70 -7.71
CA ALA A 27 -2.45 0.63 -8.65
C ALA A 27 -3.30 -0.61 -8.36
N ALA A 28 -4.57 -0.55 -8.78
CA ALA A 28 -5.58 -1.54 -8.49
C ALA A 28 -5.26 -2.93 -9.05
N ALA A 29 -4.52 -3.02 -10.16
CA ALA A 29 -4.12 -4.28 -10.78
C ALA A 29 -2.92 -4.95 -10.08
N GLN A 30 -2.22 -4.25 -9.17
CA GLN A 30 -1.06 -4.82 -8.48
C GLN A 30 -1.51 -5.92 -7.51
N LEU A 31 -1.18 -7.17 -7.84
CA LEU A 31 -1.38 -8.32 -6.96
C LEU A 31 -0.27 -8.41 -5.90
N SER A 32 -0.64 -8.92 -4.73
CA SER A 32 0.25 -9.21 -3.61
C SER A 32 -0.27 -10.40 -2.82
N THR A 33 0.62 -11.08 -2.10
CA THR A 33 0.27 -12.22 -1.24
C THR A 33 0.58 -11.87 0.22
N ILE A 34 -0.39 -12.03 1.10
CA ILE A 34 -0.19 -11.92 2.55
C ILE A 34 0.13 -13.31 3.09
N VAL A 35 1.32 -13.45 3.67
CA VAL A 35 1.82 -14.71 4.23
C VAL A 35 1.85 -14.58 5.75
N PHE A 36 1.04 -15.37 6.45
CA PHE A 36 0.99 -15.37 7.91
C PHE A 36 2.26 -15.96 8.52
N GLU A 37 2.70 -15.36 9.63
CA GLU A 37 3.70 -15.97 10.51
C GLU A 37 3.15 -17.29 11.07
N SER A 38 4.03 -18.26 11.35
CA SER A 38 3.63 -19.62 11.70
C SER A 38 2.65 -19.70 12.88
N GLU A 39 2.79 -18.81 13.86
CA GLU A 39 1.91 -18.69 15.04
C GLU A 39 0.44 -18.37 14.67
N TYR A 40 0.19 -17.70 13.53
CA TYR A 40 -1.13 -17.20 13.13
C TYR A 40 -1.74 -17.94 11.93
N ARG A 41 -1.20 -19.10 11.55
CA ARG A 41 -1.70 -19.91 10.41
C ARG A 41 -2.92 -20.78 10.71
N ASP A 42 -3.59 -20.59 11.84
CA ASP A 42 -4.84 -21.30 12.15
C ASP A 42 -5.96 -20.84 11.21
N GLU A 43 -6.51 -21.76 10.42
CA GLU A 43 -7.59 -21.47 9.47
C GLU A 43 -8.85 -20.91 10.13
N ASN A 44 -9.07 -21.19 11.43
CA ASN A 44 -10.19 -20.60 12.17
C ASN A 44 -10.08 -19.07 12.27
N ALA A 45 -8.88 -18.50 12.23
CA ALA A 45 -8.68 -17.05 12.23
C ALA A 45 -9.16 -16.36 10.94
N LEU A 46 -9.35 -17.12 9.86
CA LEU A 46 -9.74 -16.62 8.54
C LEU A 46 -11.18 -16.99 8.16
N ARG A 47 -11.88 -17.76 9.00
CA ARG A 47 -13.24 -18.23 8.71
C ARG A 47 -14.19 -17.03 8.51
N GLY A 48 -14.86 -16.99 7.36
CA GLY A 48 -15.81 -15.94 6.99
C GLY A 48 -15.18 -14.70 6.37
N LEU A 49 -13.85 -14.65 6.22
CA LEU A 49 -13.16 -13.54 5.58
C LEU A 49 -13.47 -13.43 4.07
N ASP A 50 -13.79 -14.56 3.44
CA ASP A 50 -14.26 -14.68 2.05
C ASP A 50 -15.62 -14.01 1.80
N GLY A 51 -16.35 -13.66 2.86
CA GLY A 51 -17.57 -12.84 2.78
C GLY A 51 -17.32 -11.36 2.47
N TYR A 52 -16.07 -10.89 2.45
CA TYR A 52 -15.70 -9.49 2.23
C TYR A 52 -14.89 -9.31 0.95
N SER A 53 -15.18 -8.27 0.19
CA SER A 53 -14.41 -7.89 -1.01
C SER A 53 -13.24 -6.97 -0.71
N TYR A 54 -13.23 -6.30 0.44
CA TYR A 54 -12.16 -5.42 0.88
C TYR A 54 -11.80 -5.68 2.34
N ILE A 55 -10.52 -5.50 2.65
CA ILE A 55 -9.97 -5.62 4.01
C ILE A 55 -9.06 -4.44 4.32
N TRP A 56 -9.04 -4.04 5.58
CA TRP A 56 -8.03 -3.15 6.16
C TRP A 56 -6.79 -3.95 6.52
N LEU A 57 -5.63 -3.42 6.15
CA LEU A 57 -4.33 -3.83 6.66
C LEU A 57 -3.79 -2.75 7.58
N ILE A 58 -3.39 -3.13 8.79
CA ILE A 58 -2.58 -2.31 9.69
C ILE A 58 -1.16 -2.87 9.66
N TRP A 59 -0.20 -2.04 9.30
CA TRP A 59 1.16 -2.50 8.99
C TRP A 59 2.22 -1.51 9.45
N GLY A 60 3.48 -1.94 9.52
CA GLY A 60 4.59 -1.12 10.02
C GLY A 60 5.50 -0.61 8.91
N PHE A 61 5.86 0.68 8.93
CA PHE A 61 6.90 1.20 8.03
C PHE A 61 8.28 0.69 8.47
N SER A 62 8.69 -0.48 7.95
CA SER A 62 9.93 -1.18 8.30
C SER A 62 11.22 -0.38 8.01
N GLU A 63 11.17 0.52 7.04
CA GLU A 63 12.34 1.27 6.55
C GLU A 63 12.39 2.74 7.02
N VAL A 64 11.67 3.10 8.08
CA VAL A 64 11.73 4.46 8.66
C VAL A 64 12.89 4.54 9.64
N LYS A 65 14.01 5.10 9.18
CA LYS A 65 15.24 5.32 9.98
C LYS A 65 15.24 6.69 10.64
N ALA A 66 14.21 7.02 11.41
CA ALA A 66 14.11 8.31 12.08
C ALA A 66 14.70 8.23 13.50
N GLU A 67 15.88 8.82 13.70
CA GLU A 67 16.53 8.90 15.02
C GLU A 67 15.77 9.83 15.99
N ARG A 68 14.97 10.76 15.46
CA ARG A 68 14.18 11.72 16.25
C ARG A 68 12.84 12.03 15.59
N TRP A 69 11.80 12.11 16.40
CA TRP A 69 10.48 12.56 15.97
C TRP A 69 10.49 14.04 15.57
N SER A 70 9.70 14.39 14.54
CA SER A 70 9.43 15.77 14.16
C SER A 70 7.91 16.01 14.05
N PRO A 71 7.39 17.13 14.57
CA PRO A 71 5.95 17.44 14.50
C PRO A 71 5.47 17.81 13.09
N MET A 72 6.38 18.12 12.15
CA MET A 72 6.04 18.52 10.79
C MET A 72 6.93 17.85 9.75
N VAL A 73 6.37 17.58 8.58
CA VAL A 73 7.02 16.91 7.44
C VAL A 73 6.88 17.76 6.18
N LYS A 74 7.55 17.37 5.09
CA LYS A 74 7.46 18.01 3.77
C LYS A 74 6.75 17.06 2.79
N PRO A 75 5.43 17.14 2.63
CA PRO A 75 4.71 16.27 1.71
C PRO A 75 5.16 16.50 0.26
N PRO A 76 5.44 15.43 -0.53
CA PRO A 76 5.83 15.57 -1.94
C PRO A 76 4.80 16.34 -2.77
N ARG A 77 3.50 16.22 -2.46
CA ARG A 77 2.41 16.92 -3.17
C ARG A 77 2.48 18.44 -3.09
N LEU A 78 3.22 19.00 -2.12
CA LEU A 78 3.38 20.44 -1.94
C LEU A 78 4.75 20.94 -2.43
N GLY A 79 5.33 20.24 -3.41
CA GLY A 79 6.62 20.60 -4.03
C GLY A 79 7.81 20.52 -3.06
N GLY A 80 7.68 19.82 -1.93
CA GLY A 80 8.76 19.61 -0.95
C GLY A 80 9.17 20.84 -0.13
N ASN A 81 8.63 22.03 -0.41
CA ASN A 81 9.03 23.26 0.27
C ASN A 81 8.09 23.67 1.41
N LYS A 82 6.79 23.36 1.29
CA LYS A 82 5.80 23.65 2.33
C LYS A 82 5.79 22.53 3.38
N ARG A 83 5.90 22.90 4.66
CA ARG A 83 5.75 21.97 5.78
C ARG A 83 4.29 21.82 6.18
N MET A 84 3.93 20.61 6.60
CA MET A 84 2.61 20.28 7.17
C MET A 84 2.80 19.51 8.48
N GLY A 85 1.88 19.69 9.43
CA GLY A 85 1.86 18.88 10.65
C GLY A 85 1.76 17.39 10.32
N VAL A 86 2.57 16.55 10.97
CA VAL A 86 2.66 15.11 10.64
C VAL A 86 1.31 14.41 10.67
N PHE A 87 0.43 14.77 11.62
CA PHE A 87 -0.91 14.22 11.76
C PHE A 87 -1.93 14.72 10.72
N ALA A 88 -1.60 15.79 9.99
CA ALA A 88 -2.35 16.24 8.83
C ALA A 88 -1.87 15.56 7.52
N THR A 89 -0.98 14.56 7.63
CA THR A 89 -0.39 13.85 6.48
C THR A 89 -0.44 12.34 6.68
N ARG A 90 -0.18 11.59 5.60
CA ARG A 90 0.08 10.14 5.63
C ARG A 90 1.59 9.83 5.54
N SER A 91 2.44 10.70 6.07
CA SER A 91 3.89 10.50 6.09
C SER A 91 4.25 9.26 6.92
N PRO A 92 5.28 8.49 6.54
CA PRO A 92 5.77 7.37 7.34
C PRO A 92 6.54 7.81 8.61
N TYR A 93 7.01 9.06 8.66
CA TYR A 93 7.78 9.62 9.77
C TYR A 93 6.88 10.08 10.94
N ARG A 94 6.27 9.13 11.65
CA ARG A 94 5.31 9.36 12.75
C ARG A 94 5.84 8.79 14.07
N PRO A 95 5.30 9.20 15.25
CA PRO A 95 5.67 8.59 16.53
C PRO A 95 5.48 7.07 16.54
N ASN A 96 4.35 6.62 15.99
CA ASN A 96 4.07 5.22 15.70
C ASN A 96 4.03 5.07 14.18
N PRO A 97 5.04 4.44 13.56
CA PRO A 97 5.15 4.28 12.11
C PRO A 97 4.20 3.18 11.63
N ILE A 98 2.91 3.41 11.80
CA ILE A 98 1.82 2.51 11.40
C ILE A 98 1.18 3.05 10.13
N GLY A 99 1.11 2.21 9.11
CA GLY A 99 0.35 2.40 7.88
C GLY A 99 -1.04 1.76 7.97
N LEU A 100 -1.93 2.23 7.10
CA LEU A 100 -3.30 1.76 6.95
C LEU A 100 -3.65 1.69 5.47
N SER A 101 -4.05 0.51 4.99
CA SER A 101 -4.38 0.30 3.58
C SER A 101 -5.69 -0.46 3.44
N SER A 102 -6.60 0.04 2.61
CA SER A 102 -7.79 -0.71 2.19
C SER A 102 -7.45 -1.39 0.88
N VAL A 103 -7.40 -2.72 0.89
CA VAL A 103 -7.03 -3.53 -0.27
C VAL A 103 -8.18 -4.44 -0.65
N LYS A 104 -8.28 -4.79 -1.93
CA LYS A 104 -9.28 -5.74 -2.40
C LYS A 104 -8.80 -7.16 -2.08
N LEU A 105 -9.66 -7.97 -1.50
CA LEU A 105 -9.42 -9.39 -1.27
C LEU A 105 -9.80 -10.15 -2.55
N GLU A 106 -8.79 -10.64 -3.27
CA GLU A 106 -9.00 -11.38 -4.53
C GLU A 106 -9.23 -12.87 -4.26
N GLY A 107 -8.67 -13.40 -3.17
CA GLY A 107 -8.86 -14.80 -2.83
C GLY A 107 -8.17 -15.22 -1.55
N ILE A 108 -8.55 -16.40 -1.06
CA ILE A 108 -7.93 -17.10 0.06
C ILE A 108 -7.48 -18.45 -0.46
N GLU A 109 -6.17 -18.72 -0.42
CA GLU A 109 -5.58 -19.86 -1.10
C GLU A 109 -4.68 -20.67 -0.18
N LYS A 110 -4.72 -22.00 -0.29
CA LYS A 110 -3.73 -22.86 0.37
C LYS A 110 -2.47 -22.95 -0.49
N ARG A 111 -1.30 -22.76 0.12
CA ARG A 111 0.01 -22.84 -0.52
C ARG A 111 0.88 -23.86 0.21
N PRO A 112 1.60 -24.73 -0.53
CA PRO A 112 2.60 -25.60 0.08
C PRO A 112 3.58 -24.80 0.94
N ASN A 113 3.86 -25.28 2.15
CA ASN A 113 4.80 -24.69 3.13
C ASN A 113 4.42 -23.32 3.73
N LEU A 114 3.43 -22.62 3.17
CA LEU A 114 2.96 -21.32 3.68
C LEU A 114 1.60 -21.42 4.40
N GLY A 115 0.87 -22.53 4.23
CA GLY A 115 -0.48 -22.66 4.77
C GLY A 115 -1.48 -21.83 3.95
N THR A 116 -2.51 -21.31 4.60
CA THR A 116 -3.48 -20.41 3.97
C THR A 116 -2.89 -19.01 3.84
N VAL A 117 -2.98 -18.41 2.64
CA VAL A 117 -2.54 -17.06 2.32
C VAL A 117 -3.70 -16.24 1.77
N LEU A 118 -3.59 -14.92 1.86
CA LEU A 118 -4.54 -14.01 1.21
C LEU A 118 -3.93 -13.44 -0.06
N ILE A 119 -4.66 -13.49 -1.16
CA ILE A 119 -4.31 -12.78 -2.39
C ILE A 119 -5.07 -11.46 -2.37
N VAL A 120 -4.34 -10.36 -2.49
CA VAL A 120 -4.91 -9.00 -2.43
C VAL A 120 -4.44 -8.18 -3.62
N SER A 121 -5.23 -7.16 -3.98
CA SER A 121 -4.85 -6.17 -4.98
C SER A 121 -4.97 -4.74 -4.48
N GLY A 122 -4.22 -3.82 -5.08
CA GLY A 122 -4.20 -2.41 -4.69
C GLY A 122 -3.37 -2.08 -3.44
N ALA A 123 -2.48 -2.98 -3.02
CA ALA A 123 -1.57 -2.74 -1.90
C ALA A 123 -0.49 -1.69 -2.25
N ASP A 124 -0.14 -0.86 -1.26
CA ASP A 124 0.89 0.19 -1.31
C ASP A 124 2.06 -0.09 -0.35
N LEU A 125 2.36 -1.38 -0.15
CA LEU A 125 3.39 -1.86 0.77
C LEU A 125 4.60 -2.39 -0.01
N MET A 126 5.79 -2.22 0.55
CA MET A 126 7.02 -2.84 0.04
C MET A 126 7.00 -4.35 0.32
N ASP A 127 7.62 -5.16 -0.52
CA ASP A 127 7.88 -6.57 -0.22
C ASP A 127 8.53 -6.71 1.15
N GLY A 128 8.08 -7.68 1.94
CA GLY A 128 8.60 -7.93 3.28
C GLY A 128 8.04 -7.00 4.36
N THR A 129 7.12 -6.09 4.04
CA THR A 129 6.51 -5.21 5.04
C THR A 129 5.70 -6.01 6.07
N PRO A 130 5.93 -5.81 7.38
CA PRO A 130 5.18 -6.50 8.43
C PRO A 130 3.76 -5.97 8.55
N ILE A 131 2.81 -6.87 8.67
CA ILE A 131 1.40 -6.62 8.96
C ILE A 131 1.14 -6.99 10.42
N TYR A 132 0.47 -6.10 11.13
CA TYR A 132 0.11 -6.23 12.54
C TYR A 132 -1.34 -6.65 12.75
N ASP A 133 -2.24 -6.31 11.81
CA ASP A 133 -3.66 -6.62 11.93
C ASP A 133 -4.36 -6.61 10.57
N ILE A 134 -5.45 -7.37 10.48
CA ILE A 134 -6.33 -7.46 9.31
C ILE A 134 -7.78 -7.37 9.80
N LYS A 135 -8.58 -6.50 9.17
CA LYS A 135 -10.01 -6.35 9.50
C LYS A 135 -10.85 -6.30 8.23
N PRO A 136 -12.12 -6.75 8.26
CA PRO A 136 -13.03 -6.50 7.15
C PRO A 136 -13.24 -4.99 6.95
N TYR A 137 -13.29 -4.55 5.70
CA TYR A 137 -13.75 -3.21 5.34
C TYR A 137 -15.27 -3.23 5.22
N LEU A 138 -15.95 -2.33 5.92
CA LEU A 138 -17.41 -2.26 5.95
C LEU A 138 -17.89 -0.97 5.29
N SER A 139 -18.41 -1.05 4.08
CA SER A 139 -18.78 0.14 3.29
C SER A 139 -19.75 1.09 3.99
N PHE A 140 -20.65 0.59 4.84
CA PHE A 140 -21.63 1.40 5.55
C PHE A 140 -21.05 2.22 6.72
N THR A 141 -19.84 1.91 7.21
CA THR A 141 -19.20 2.62 8.32
C THR A 141 -17.80 3.14 8.01
N ASP A 142 -17.10 2.55 7.05
CA ASP A 142 -15.74 2.94 6.66
C ASP A 142 -15.71 3.83 5.42
N SER A 143 -16.81 3.91 4.67
CA SER A 143 -16.91 4.75 3.48
C SER A 143 -17.53 6.11 3.80
N HIS A 144 -16.78 7.16 3.46
CA HIS A 144 -17.27 8.53 3.48
C HIS A 144 -17.00 9.19 2.12
N PRO A 145 -17.86 8.94 1.11
CA PRO A 145 -17.65 9.46 -0.25
C PRO A 145 -17.50 10.99 -0.31
N ASP A 146 -18.16 11.70 0.60
CA ASP A 146 -18.18 13.17 0.67
C ASP A 146 -17.04 13.76 1.53
N ALA A 147 -16.04 12.96 1.92
CA ALA A 147 -14.94 13.41 2.76
C ALA A 147 -14.10 14.53 2.08
N LYS A 148 -13.76 15.56 2.85
CA LYS A 148 -12.84 16.62 2.39
C LYS A 148 -11.39 16.12 2.42
N ASN A 149 -10.68 16.27 1.29
CA ASN A 149 -9.31 15.77 1.13
C ASN A 149 -8.20 16.78 1.48
N GLY A 150 -8.54 18.01 1.87
CA GLY A 150 -7.55 19.07 2.16
C GLY A 150 -6.58 19.29 0.99
N PHE A 151 -5.31 19.57 1.28
CA PHE A 151 -4.28 19.77 0.26
C PHE A 151 -4.01 18.51 -0.60
N ALA A 152 -4.38 17.32 -0.11
CA ALA A 152 -4.25 16.09 -0.87
C ALA A 152 -5.25 16.04 -2.04
N GLY A 153 -6.32 16.84 -1.98
CA GLY A 153 -7.38 16.96 -2.98
C GLY A 153 -7.05 17.84 -4.20
N GLU A 154 -6.05 18.73 -4.10
CA GLU A 154 -5.73 19.72 -5.15
C GLU A 154 -5.20 19.09 -6.45
N ARG A 155 -4.74 17.83 -6.40
CA ARG A 155 -4.18 17.06 -7.53
C ARG A 155 -4.77 15.64 -7.61
N LEU A 156 -6.07 15.48 -7.39
CA LEU A 156 -6.72 14.15 -7.45
C LEU A 156 -6.61 13.48 -8.82
N SER A 157 -6.53 14.25 -9.90
CA SER A 157 -6.54 13.78 -11.29
C SER A 157 -5.16 13.72 -11.96
N TYR A 158 -4.06 13.96 -11.22
CA TYR A 158 -2.73 13.90 -11.81
C TYR A 158 -2.34 12.44 -12.06
N ALA A 159 -2.35 12.04 -13.33
CA ALA A 159 -1.76 10.81 -13.81
C ALA A 159 -1.01 11.11 -15.12
N LEU A 160 0.17 10.51 -15.28
CA LEU A 160 0.89 10.56 -16.54
C LEU A 160 0.18 9.67 -17.57
N LYS A 161 0.15 10.12 -18.83
CA LYS A 161 -0.10 9.22 -19.94
C LYS A 161 1.15 8.34 -20.11
N VAL A 162 0.99 7.04 -19.88
CA VAL A 162 2.09 6.09 -20.01
C VAL A 162 2.00 5.45 -21.38
N GLU A 163 3.03 5.64 -22.19
CA GLU A 163 3.20 4.95 -23.47
C GLU A 163 4.44 4.07 -23.36
N ILE A 164 4.25 2.75 -23.46
CA ILE A 164 5.33 1.77 -23.43
C ILE A 164 5.42 1.17 -24.83
N PRO A 165 6.56 1.30 -25.53
CA PRO A 165 6.77 0.64 -26.82
C PRO A 165 6.47 -0.86 -26.75
N ASP A 166 5.84 -1.40 -27.80
CA ASP A 166 5.40 -2.80 -27.85
C ASP A 166 6.53 -3.80 -27.56
N GLU A 167 7.74 -3.51 -28.04
CA GLU A 167 8.95 -4.32 -27.80
C GLU A 167 9.27 -4.43 -26.31
N LEU A 168 9.13 -3.33 -25.54
CA LEU A 168 9.37 -3.32 -24.10
C LEU A 168 8.20 -3.95 -23.35
N MET A 169 6.97 -3.70 -23.77
CA MET A 169 5.78 -4.32 -23.16
C MET A 169 5.78 -5.85 -23.34
N ALA A 170 6.28 -6.35 -24.47
CA ALA A 170 6.43 -7.77 -24.74
C ALA A 170 7.37 -8.48 -23.74
N MET A 171 8.33 -7.77 -23.15
CA MET A 171 9.24 -8.30 -22.12
C MET A 171 8.55 -8.50 -20.76
N ILE A 172 7.39 -7.89 -20.56
CA ILE A 172 6.65 -7.94 -19.29
C ILE A 172 5.57 -9.03 -19.36
N PRO A 173 5.48 -9.93 -18.36
CA PRO A 173 4.40 -10.92 -18.29
C PRO A 173 3.03 -10.25 -18.37
N GLN A 174 2.10 -10.84 -19.13
CA GLN A 174 0.77 -10.26 -19.37
C GLN A 174 0.05 -9.88 -18.06
N SER A 175 0.19 -10.69 -17.01
CA SER A 175 -0.41 -10.46 -15.69
C SER A 175 0.14 -9.25 -14.93
N LYS A 176 1.27 -8.65 -15.36
CA LYS A 176 1.91 -7.51 -14.70
C LYS A 176 1.80 -6.20 -15.48
N ARG A 177 1.32 -6.24 -16.73
CA ARG A 177 1.31 -5.08 -17.64
C ARG A 177 0.42 -3.95 -17.13
N ASP A 178 -0.75 -4.29 -16.60
CA ASP A 178 -1.69 -3.29 -16.07
C ASP A 178 -1.12 -2.63 -14.82
N ALA A 179 -0.62 -3.44 -13.87
CA ALA A 179 -0.01 -2.94 -12.64
C ALA A 179 1.21 -2.04 -12.91
N LEU A 180 2.04 -2.39 -13.90
CA LEU A 180 3.16 -1.56 -14.35
C LEU A 180 2.67 -0.22 -14.89
N THR A 181 1.71 -0.24 -15.80
CA THR A 181 1.12 0.97 -16.41
C THR A 181 0.53 1.89 -15.35
N GLU A 182 -0.26 1.32 -14.43
CA GLU A 182 -0.87 2.05 -13.32
C GLU A 182 0.19 2.67 -12.40
N SER A 183 1.20 1.89 -11.98
CA SER A 183 2.30 2.39 -11.14
C SER A 183 3.07 3.53 -11.82
N LEU A 184 3.40 3.41 -13.11
CA LEU A 184 4.09 4.46 -13.86
C LEU A 184 3.21 5.71 -14.01
N SER A 185 1.89 5.55 -14.18
CA SER A 185 0.95 6.68 -14.29
C SER A 185 0.94 7.54 -13.02
N GLN A 186 1.29 6.96 -11.87
CA GLN A 186 1.40 7.69 -10.60
C GLN A 186 2.66 8.55 -10.48
N ASP A 187 3.48 8.64 -11.52
CA ASP A 187 4.73 9.40 -11.57
C ASP A 187 5.67 9.01 -10.41
N PRO A 188 6.47 7.94 -10.56
CA PRO A 188 7.36 7.45 -9.52
C PRO A 188 8.58 8.34 -9.29
N ARG A 189 8.79 9.37 -10.11
CA ARG A 189 9.93 10.28 -9.99
C ARG A 189 9.81 11.15 -8.73
N PRO A 190 10.94 11.55 -8.12
CA PRO A 190 10.94 12.52 -7.03
C PRO A 190 10.21 13.82 -7.41
N ALA A 191 9.36 14.33 -6.52
CA ALA A 191 8.51 15.50 -6.78
C ALA A 191 9.27 16.83 -7.01
N TYR A 192 10.59 16.87 -6.81
CA TYR A 192 11.45 18.02 -7.12
C TYR A 192 12.02 17.97 -8.55
N LEU A 193 11.90 16.83 -9.25
CA LEU A 193 12.23 16.72 -10.66
C LEU A 193 11.00 17.17 -11.46
N THR A 194 11.09 18.35 -12.08
CA THR A 194 10.01 18.95 -12.86
C THR A 194 10.16 18.73 -14.37
N GLU A 195 11.30 18.20 -14.82
CA GLU A 195 11.54 17.92 -16.24
C GLU A 195 11.32 16.42 -16.55
N PRO A 196 10.77 16.09 -17.74
CA PRO A 196 10.57 14.73 -18.24
C PRO A 196 11.78 13.81 -18.05
#